data_AF-B4W2W9-F1
#
_entry.id   AF-B4W2W9-F1
#
_cell.length_a   1.000
_cell.length_b   1.000
_cell.length_c   1.000
_cell.angle_alpha   90.00
_cell.angle_beta   90.00
_cell.angle_gamma   90.00
#
_symmetry.space_group_name_H-M   'P 1'
#
loop_
_entity.id
_entity.type
_entity.pdbx_description
1 polymer ?
#
loop_
_entity_poly.entity_id
_entity_poly.type
_entity_poly.pdbx_seq_one_letter_code
_entity_poly.pdbx_strand_id
1 'polypeptide(L)'
;MFQKFTEVLNYIASHPDNFREALGQHLLLVLVPLTISLVLGLPLGLLSARSRTASTVLINTVNGLRVIPSLAILFVAIPYLGLSFKSAAVALTLLALPPILISTDVAFRNIEPTIIEAAKGMGMSPRQILQQIEIPLVLPVIIAGIKTATVEVIASATLAAFIGAGGLGSFIVLGFALYDQSILLVGAIPVAILALVAEVSLTALQRLTSSHSA
;
A
#
# COMPACT_ATOMS: atom_id res chain seq x y z
N MET A 1 -30.76 6.18 -8.82
CA MET A 1 -29.28 6.18 -8.79
C MET A 1 -28.72 7.58 -9.07
N PHE A 2 -29.11 8.24 -10.17
CA PHE A 2 -28.68 9.61 -10.48
C PHE A 2 -28.97 10.65 -9.39
N GLN A 3 -30.15 10.62 -8.75
CA GLN A 3 -30.52 11.56 -7.68
C GLN A 3 -29.54 11.53 -6.49
N LYS A 4 -29.13 10.33 -6.05
CA LYS A 4 -28.15 10.18 -4.95
C LYS A 4 -26.78 10.74 -5.32
N PHE A 5 -26.38 10.61 -6.58
CA PHE A 5 -25.11 11.19 -7.04
C PHE A 5 -25.14 12.72 -6.99
N THR A 6 -26.27 13.33 -7.39
CA THR A 6 -26.47 14.78 -7.26
C THR A 6 -26.43 15.23 -5.81
N GLU A 7 -27.02 14.47 -4.88
CA GLU A 7 -26.97 14.76 -3.44
C GLU A 7 -25.55 14.73 -2.88
N VAL A 8 -24.74 13.74 -3.30
CA VAL A 8 -23.31 13.66 -2.94
C VAL A 8 -22.56 14.90 -3.42
N LEU A 9 -22.74 15.28 -4.70
CA LEU A 9 -22.09 16.47 -5.25
C LEU A 9 -22.52 17.75 -4.54
N ASN A 10 -23.82 17.88 -4.23
CA ASN A 10 -24.35 19.02 -3.48
C ASN A 10 -23.79 19.08 -2.06
N TYR A 11 -23.63 17.93 -1.39
CA TYR A 11 -23.01 17.87 -0.08
C TYR A 11 -21.54 18.34 -0.13
N ILE A 12 -20.77 17.86 -1.10
CA ILE A 12 -19.38 18.29 -1.30
C ILE A 12 -19.31 19.79 -1.62
N ALA A 13 -20.20 20.29 -2.47
CA ALA A 13 -20.25 21.69 -2.85
C ALA A 13 -20.66 22.62 -1.70
N SER A 14 -21.48 22.14 -0.77
CA SER A 14 -21.89 22.88 0.42
C SER A 14 -20.87 22.83 1.56
N HIS A 15 -20.00 21.82 1.60
CA HIS A 15 -18.96 21.65 2.62
C HIS A 15 -17.55 21.44 2.00
N PRO A 16 -17.08 22.35 1.14
CA PRO A 16 -15.86 22.13 0.37
C PRO A 16 -14.61 22.04 1.25
N ASP A 17 -14.54 22.80 2.35
CA ASP A 17 -13.37 22.82 3.23
C ASP A 17 -13.24 21.51 4.02
N ASN A 18 -14.35 21.02 4.60
CA ASN A 18 -14.39 19.73 5.29
C ASN A 18 -13.99 18.57 4.35
N PHE A 19 -14.48 18.60 3.11
CA PHE A 19 -14.15 17.58 2.13
C PHE A 19 -12.66 17.62 1.74
N ARG A 20 -12.11 18.81 1.48
CA ARG A 20 -10.70 18.99 1.12
C ARG A 20 -9.77 18.58 2.25
N GLU A 21 -10.10 18.92 3.49
CA GLU A 21 -9.34 18.51 4.67
C GLU A 21 -9.34 16.98 4.80
N ALA A 22 -10.51 16.35 4.73
CA ALA A 22 -10.64 14.90 4.80
C ALA A 22 -9.89 14.19 3.65
N LEU A 23 -9.95 14.72 2.43
CA LEU A 23 -9.18 14.21 1.30
C LEU A 23 -7.67 14.33 1.55
N GLY A 24 -7.20 15.48 2.03
CA GLY A 24 -5.78 15.70 2.37
C GLY A 24 -5.29 14.76 3.46
N GLN A 25 -6.06 14.60 4.53
CA GLN A 25 -5.78 13.64 5.60
C GLN A 25 -5.71 12.20 5.06
N HIS A 26 -6.67 11.81 4.20
CA HIS A 26 -6.68 10.47 3.60
C HIS A 26 -5.44 10.21 2.74
N LEU A 27 -5.05 11.20 1.93
CA LEU A 27 -3.83 11.10 1.12
C LEU A 27 -2.58 10.97 2.00
N LEU A 28 -2.49 11.72 3.11
CA LEU A 28 -1.37 11.57 4.06
C LEU A 28 -1.37 10.19 4.74
N LEU A 29 -2.55 9.69 5.12
CA LEU A 29 -2.72 8.34 5.68
C LEU A 29 -2.37 7.23 4.69
N VAL A 30 -2.29 7.53 3.40
CA VAL A 30 -1.86 6.58 2.36
C VAL A 30 -0.38 6.75 2.05
N LEU A 31 0.05 7.96 1.71
CA LEU A 31 1.39 8.24 1.21
C LEU A 31 2.47 8.05 2.28
N VAL A 32 2.22 8.48 3.52
CA VAL A 32 3.22 8.36 4.59
C VAL A 32 3.48 6.87 4.92
N PRO A 33 2.45 6.04 5.20
CA PRO A 33 2.69 4.62 5.47
C PRO A 33 3.29 3.86 4.30
N LEU A 34 2.84 4.11 3.07
CA LEU A 34 3.43 3.48 1.88
C LEU A 34 4.90 3.83 1.72
N THR A 35 5.28 5.10 1.93
CA THR A 35 6.67 5.52 1.85
C THR A 35 7.53 4.79 2.87
N ILE A 36 7.07 4.70 4.13
CA ILE A 36 7.79 3.97 5.19
C ILE A 36 7.90 2.50 4.81
N SER A 37 6.82 1.88 4.33
CA SER A 37 6.82 0.47 3.93
C SER A 37 7.66 0.18 2.70
N LEU A 38 7.86 1.13 1.78
CA LEU A 38 8.81 1.01 0.67
C LEU A 38 10.25 1.07 1.19
N VAL A 39 10.56 2.05 2.04
CA VAL A 39 11.89 2.24 2.63
C VAL A 39 12.32 1.03 3.46
N LEU A 40 11.38 0.37 4.15
CA LEU A 40 11.66 -0.83 4.95
C LEU A 40 11.53 -2.12 4.13
N GLY A 41 10.46 -2.27 3.37
CA GLY A 41 10.09 -3.50 2.68
C GLY A 41 11.03 -3.86 1.53
N LEU A 42 11.52 -2.88 0.76
CA LEU A 42 12.43 -3.15 -0.36
C LEU A 42 13.80 -3.67 0.14
N PRO A 43 14.50 -3.02 1.10
CA PRO A 43 15.75 -3.56 1.61
C PRO A 43 15.58 -4.88 2.35
N LEU A 44 14.53 -5.01 3.19
CA LEU A 44 14.28 -6.25 3.91
C LEU A 44 13.97 -7.41 2.96
N GLY A 45 13.18 -7.18 1.93
CA GLY A 45 12.88 -8.20 0.91
C GLY A 45 14.13 -8.62 0.13
N LEU A 46 14.98 -7.66 -0.26
CA LEU A 46 16.26 -7.95 -0.92
C LEU A 46 17.21 -8.76 -0.02
N LEU A 47 17.37 -8.36 1.24
CA LEU A 47 18.26 -9.06 2.19
C LEU A 47 17.75 -10.46 2.50
N SER A 48 16.43 -10.60 2.67
CA SER A 48 15.73 -11.87 2.86
C SER A 48 15.99 -12.83 1.69
N ALA A 49 15.93 -12.33 0.46
CA ALA A 49 16.12 -13.15 -0.74
C ALA A 49 17.50 -13.83 -0.82
N ARG A 50 18.53 -13.28 -0.15
CA ARG A 50 19.89 -13.83 -0.16
C ARG A 50 20.07 -15.05 0.74
N SER A 51 19.11 -15.37 1.62
CA SER A 51 19.20 -16.51 2.53
C SER A 51 17.89 -17.28 2.61
N ARG A 52 17.92 -18.57 2.28
CA ARG A 52 16.74 -19.45 2.32
C ARG A 52 16.09 -19.52 3.70
N THR A 53 16.91 -19.53 4.76
CA THR A 53 16.43 -19.54 6.14
C THR A 53 15.81 -18.19 6.52
N ALA A 54 16.48 -17.07 6.19
CA ALA A 54 15.95 -15.73 6.47
C ALA A 54 14.60 -15.51 5.77
N SER A 55 14.52 -15.89 4.50
CA SER A 55 13.28 -15.86 3.72
C SER A 55 12.18 -16.69 4.35
N THR A 56 12.46 -17.94 4.72
CA THR A 56 11.46 -18.81 5.34
C THR A 56 10.92 -18.22 6.64
N VAL A 57 11.80 -17.72 7.53
CA VAL A 57 11.40 -17.13 8.81
C VAL A 57 10.60 -15.84 8.59
N LEU A 58 11.16 -14.90 7.83
CA LEU A 58 10.58 -13.58 7.65
C LEU A 58 9.23 -13.63 6.93
N ILE A 59 9.13 -14.41 5.85
CA ILE A 59 7.89 -14.55 5.09
C ILE A 59 6.80 -15.22 5.92
N ASN A 60 7.14 -16.23 6.73
CA ASN A 60 6.17 -16.85 7.65
C ASN A 60 5.69 -15.88 8.73
N THR A 61 6.60 -15.10 9.33
CA THR A 61 6.23 -14.06 10.31
C THR A 61 5.31 -13.01 9.69
N VAL A 62 5.66 -12.52 8.51
CA VAL A 62 4.90 -11.50 7.77
C VAL A 62 3.53 -12.04 7.34
N ASN A 63 3.43 -13.30 6.92
CA ASN A 63 2.13 -13.93 6.64
C ASN A 63 1.27 -14.06 7.91
N GLY A 64 1.88 -14.34 9.06
CA GLY A 64 1.17 -14.33 10.35
C GLY A 64 0.55 -12.96 10.67
N LEU A 65 1.27 -11.86 10.39
CA LEU A 65 0.75 -10.50 10.58
C LEU A 65 -0.50 -10.22 9.74
N ARG A 66 -0.58 -10.76 8.51
CA ARG A 66 -1.72 -10.55 7.60
C ARG A 66 -3.01 -11.24 8.06
N VAL A 67 -2.92 -12.20 8.98
CA VAL A 67 -4.10 -12.87 9.55
C VAL A 67 -4.85 -11.92 10.50
N ILE A 68 -4.15 -10.94 11.06
CA ILE A 68 -4.75 -9.98 11.99
C ILE A 68 -5.61 -8.99 11.19
N PRO A 69 -6.91 -8.81 11.53
CA PRO A 69 -7.76 -7.84 10.85
C PRO A 69 -7.20 -6.42 10.92
N SER A 70 -7.32 -5.65 9.84
CA SER A 70 -6.79 -4.28 9.76
C SER A 70 -7.33 -3.36 10.86
N LEU A 71 -8.63 -3.47 11.18
CA LEU A 71 -9.25 -2.72 12.28
C LEU A 71 -8.65 -3.10 13.65
N ALA A 72 -8.33 -4.38 13.87
CA ALA A 72 -7.71 -4.83 15.12
C ALA A 72 -6.29 -4.25 15.27
N ILE A 73 -5.50 -4.21 14.18
CA ILE A 73 -4.17 -3.59 14.19
C ILE A 73 -4.26 -2.09 14.56
N LEU A 74 -5.25 -1.38 13.99
CA LEU A 74 -5.49 0.03 14.32
C LEU A 74 -5.83 0.24 15.80
N PHE A 75 -6.70 -0.60 16.38
CA PHE A 75 -7.06 -0.50 17.80
C PHE A 75 -5.90 -0.87 18.73
N VAL A 76 -5.09 -1.87 18.37
CA VAL A 76 -3.90 -2.24 19.13
C VAL A 76 -2.89 -1.10 19.20
N ALA A 77 -2.85 -0.18 18.22
CA ALA A 77 -1.95 0.97 18.26
C ALA A 77 -2.34 2.02 19.32
N ILE A 78 -3.62 2.10 19.72
CA ILE A 78 -4.14 3.19 20.58
C ILE A 78 -3.48 3.21 21.97
N PRO A 79 -3.37 2.11 22.73
CA PRO A 79 -2.80 2.17 24.08
C PRO A 79 -1.33 2.63 24.11
N TYR A 80 -0.60 2.46 23.00
CA TYR A 80 0.83 2.78 22.92
C TYR A 80 1.11 4.16 22.31
N LEU A 81 0.26 4.61 21.37
CA LEU A 81 0.50 5.81 20.57
C LEU A 81 -0.62 6.87 20.67
N GLY A 82 -1.72 6.55 21.35
CA GLY A 82 -2.89 7.40 21.51
C GLY A 82 -3.80 7.44 20.28
N LEU A 83 -4.79 8.33 20.29
CA LEU A 83 -5.66 8.62 19.15
C LEU A 83 -4.99 9.70 18.30
N SER A 84 -4.23 9.28 17.29
CA SER A 84 -3.45 10.22 16.48
C SER A 84 -3.20 9.72 15.06
N PHE A 85 -2.84 10.65 14.18
CA PHE A 85 -2.30 10.32 12.85
C PHE A 85 -1.11 9.35 12.95
N LYS A 86 -0.23 9.52 13.94
CA LYS A 86 0.95 8.66 14.13
C LYS A 86 0.54 7.21 14.38
N SER A 87 -0.48 6.97 15.20
CA SER A 87 -1.01 5.64 15.49
C SER A 87 -1.55 4.96 14.23
N ALA A 88 -2.35 5.69 13.45
CA ALA A 88 -2.86 5.20 12.17
C ALA A 88 -1.73 4.92 11.19
N ALA A 89 -0.74 5.82 11.09
CA ALA A 89 0.36 5.67 10.15
C ALA A 89 1.21 4.43 10.46
N VAL A 90 1.49 4.14 11.75
CA VAL A 90 2.20 2.92 12.16
C VAL A 90 1.40 1.66 11.80
N ALA A 91 0.11 1.63 12.12
CA ALA A 91 -0.76 0.49 11.80
C ALA A 91 -0.84 0.24 10.28
N LEU A 92 -1.06 1.29 9.49
CA LEU A 92 -1.12 1.21 8.04
C LEU A 92 0.23 0.83 7.42
N THR A 93 1.35 1.20 8.05
CA THR A 93 2.70 0.77 7.61
C THR A 93 2.84 -0.73 7.76
N LEU A 94 2.44 -1.28 8.91
CA LEU A 94 2.47 -2.72 9.17
C LEU A 94 1.58 -3.51 8.21
N LEU A 95 0.47 -2.92 7.76
CA LEU A 95 -0.41 -3.51 6.75
C LEU A 95 0.18 -3.47 5.33
N ALA A 96 0.87 -2.38 4.97
CA ALA A 96 1.43 -2.21 3.63
C ALA A 96 2.75 -2.97 3.41
N LEU A 97 3.49 -3.22 4.48
CA LEU A 97 4.83 -3.82 4.42
C LEU A 97 4.83 -5.26 3.88
N PRO A 98 3.91 -6.17 4.27
CA PRO A 98 3.85 -7.54 3.79
C PRO A 98 3.89 -7.72 2.26
N PRO A 99 2.96 -7.15 1.48
CA PRO A 99 2.98 -7.34 0.02
C PRO A 99 4.26 -6.81 -0.64
N ILE A 100 4.81 -5.68 -0.18
CA ILE A 100 6.07 -5.12 -0.72
C ILE A 100 7.24 -6.05 -0.44
N LEU A 101 7.38 -6.49 0.81
CA LEU A 101 8.47 -7.36 1.24
C LEU A 101 8.41 -8.72 0.55
N ILE A 102 7.22 -9.36 0.55
CA ILE A 102 7.02 -10.69 -0.05
C ILE A 102 7.32 -10.64 -1.54
N SER A 103 6.76 -9.67 -2.27
CA SER A 103 7.00 -9.55 -3.71
C SER A 103 8.47 -9.29 -4.03
N THR A 104 9.15 -8.48 -3.22
CA THR A 104 10.58 -8.21 -3.40
C THR A 104 11.41 -9.47 -3.16
N ASP A 105 11.17 -10.18 -2.04
CA ASP A 105 11.85 -11.42 -1.70
C ASP A 105 11.68 -12.49 -2.79
N VAL A 106 10.43 -12.73 -3.22
CA VAL A 106 10.11 -13.72 -4.26
C VAL A 106 10.77 -13.35 -5.59
N ALA A 107 10.76 -12.07 -5.97
CA ALA A 107 11.28 -11.64 -7.25
C ALA A 107 12.79 -11.89 -7.36
N PHE A 108 13.57 -11.52 -6.33
CA PHE A 108 15.01 -11.75 -6.31
C PHE A 108 15.37 -13.24 -6.21
N ARG A 109 14.60 -14.05 -5.46
CA ARG A 109 14.87 -15.49 -5.33
C ARG A 109 14.60 -16.29 -6.60
N ASN A 110 13.70 -15.80 -7.45
CA ASN A 110 13.30 -16.49 -8.67
C ASN A 110 14.17 -16.12 -9.88
N ILE A 111 15.21 -15.30 -9.71
CA ILE A 111 16.18 -15.06 -10.77
C ILE A 111 16.94 -16.35 -11.04
N GLU A 112 17.00 -16.77 -12.31
CA GLU A 112 17.72 -17.97 -12.69
C GLU A 112 19.23 -17.81 -12.39
N PRO A 113 19.87 -18.78 -11.70
CA PRO A 113 21.29 -18.69 -11.38
C PRO A 113 22.18 -18.54 -12.63
N THR A 114 21.78 -19.13 -13.76
CA THR A 114 22.46 -19.06 -15.05
C THR A 114 22.61 -17.61 -15.55
N ILE A 115 21.62 -16.75 -15.35
CA ILE A 115 21.68 -15.32 -15.69
C ILE A 115 22.79 -14.63 -14.90
N ILE A 116 22.89 -14.94 -13.60
CA ILE A 116 23.88 -14.34 -12.70
C ILE A 116 25.29 -14.87 -13.02
N GLU A 117 25.44 -16.16 -13.29
CA GLU A 117 26.74 -16.74 -13.66
C GLU A 117 27.23 -16.22 -15.03
N ALA A 118 26.33 -16.02 -16.00
CA ALA A 118 26.67 -15.39 -17.27
C ALA A 118 27.16 -13.95 -17.08
N ALA A 119 26.49 -13.16 -16.24
CA ALA A 119 26.90 -11.80 -15.91
C ALA A 119 28.28 -11.73 -15.26
N LYS A 120 28.57 -12.65 -14.32
CA LYS A 120 29.90 -12.79 -13.72
C LYS A 120 30.95 -13.19 -14.75
N GLY A 121 30.62 -14.10 -15.67
CA GLY A 121 31.49 -14.52 -16.77
C GLY A 121 31.84 -13.38 -17.73
N MET A 122 30.97 -12.37 -17.86
CA MET A 122 31.24 -11.13 -18.60
C MET A 122 32.07 -10.09 -17.81
N GLY A 123 32.53 -10.42 -16.60
CA GLY A 123 33.35 -9.54 -15.77
C GLY A 123 32.56 -8.47 -15.01
N MET A 124 31.23 -8.61 -14.87
CA MET A 124 30.42 -7.64 -14.14
C MET A 124 30.65 -7.74 -12.63
N SER A 125 30.85 -6.59 -11.99
CA SER A 125 30.90 -6.49 -10.52
C SER A 125 29.51 -6.75 -9.90
N PRO A 126 29.44 -7.15 -8.61
CA PRO A 126 28.16 -7.38 -7.93
C PRO A 126 27.19 -6.19 -7.99
N ARG A 127 27.72 -4.95 -7.96
CA ARG A 127 26.91 -3.73 -8.09
C ARG A 127 26.33 -3.57 -9.49
N GLN A 128 27.13 -3.87 -10.53
CA GLN A 128 26.65 -3.86 -11.92
C GLN A 128 25.59 -4.93 -12.14
N ILE A 129 25.78 -6.15 -11.62
CA ILE A 129 24.79 -7.24 -11.69
C ILE A 129 23.48 -6.80 -11.03
N LEU A 130 23.53 -6.26 -9.82
CA LEU A 130 22.34 -5.78 -9.12
C LEU A 130 21.60 -4.70 -9.92
N GLN A 131 22.31 -3.66 -10.37
CA GLN A 131 21.69 -2.48 -10.97
C GLN A 131 21.24 -2.68 -12.41
N GLN A 132 21.97 -3.47 -13.19
CA GLN A 132 21.77 -3.61 -14.63
C GLN A 132 21.05 -4.90 -15.03
N ILE A 133 21.00 -5.90 -14.14
CA ILE A 133 20.38 -7.20 -14.43
C ILE A 133 19.28 -7.51 -13.42
N GLU A 134 19.62 -7.65 -12.14
CA GLU A 134 18.64 -8.09 -11.14
C GLU A 134 17.49 -7.09 -11.02
N ILE A 135 17.77 -5.80 -10.78
CA ILE A 135 16.73 -4.77 -10.58
C ILE A 135 15.77 -4.68 -11.79
N PRO A 136 16.24 -4.52 -13.04
CA PRO A 136 15.35 -4.48 -14.20
C PRO A 136 14.49 -5.75 -14.36
N LEU A 137 15.05 -6.93 -14.05
CA LEU A 137 14.35 -8.21 -14.17
C LEU A 137 13.23 -8.36 -13.13
N VAL A 138 13.47 -7.92 -11.89
CA VAL A 138 12.52 -8.10 -10.78
C VAL A 138 11.50 -6.97 -10.65
N LEU A 139 11.76 -5.82 -11.26
CA LEU A 139 10.97 -4.61 -11.09
C LEU A 139 9.46 -4.79 -11.36
N PRO A 140 9.01 -5.52 -12.42
CA PRO A 140 7.57 -5.74 -12.65
C PRO A 140 6.88 -6.48 -11.49
N VAL A 141 7.59 -7.40 -10.85
CA VAL A 141 7.05 -8.17 -9.70
C VAL A 141 7.01 -7.31 -8.44
N ILE A 142 8.04 -6.48 -8.22
CA ILE A 142 8.06 -5.51 -7.12
C ILE A 142 6.90 -4.51 -7.26
N ILE A 143 6.66 -3.99 -8.47
CA ILE A 143 5.54 -3.07 -8.73
C ILE A 143 4.19 -3.75 -8.44
N ALA A 144 4.04 -5.04 -8.73
CA ALA A 144 2.82 -5.78 -8.38
C ALA A 144 2.59 -5.83 -6.86
N GLY A 145 3.66 -5.99 -6.07
CA GLY A 145 3.61 -5.89 -4.61
C GLY A 145 3.23 -4.50 -4.12
N ILE A 146 3.86 -3.45 -4.68
CA ILE A 146 3.55 -2.05 -4.36
C ILE A 146 2.09 -1.71 -4.69
N LYS A 147 1.59 -2.19 -5.83
CA LYS A 147 0.18 -2.05 -6.23
C LYS A 147 -0.76 -2.66 -5.20
N THR A 148 -0.48 -3.90 -4.80
CA THR A 148 -1.29 -4.61 -3.79
C THR A 148 -1.31 -3.82 -2.48
N ALA A 149 -0.14 -3.40 -2.00
CA ALA A 149 0.00 -2.57 -0.81
C ALA A 149 -0.78 -1.26 -0.90
N THR A 150 -0.70 -0.58 -2.05
CA THR A 150 -1.32 0.73 -2.26
C THR A 150 -2.84 0.64 -2.19
N VAL A 151 -3.43 -0.33 -2.89
CA VAL A 151 -4.89 -0.54 -2.88
C VAL A 151 -5.36 -0.93 -1.47
N GLU A 152 -4.63 -1.82 -0.80
CA GLU A 152 -4.95 -2.27 0.57
C GLU A 152 -4.90 -1.11 1.58
N VAL A 153 -3.90 -0.23 1.48
CA VAL A 153 -3.75 0.94 2.35
C VAL A 153 -4.83 1.99 2.06
N ILE A 154 -5.15 2.28 0.79
CA ILE A 154 -6.22 3.24 0.45
C ILE A 154 -7.55 2.79 1.05
N ALA A 155 -7.87 1.50 0.95
CA ALA A 155 -9.06 0.92 1.54
C ALA A 155 -9.00 0.97 3.08
N SER A 156 -7.90 0.50 3.68
CA SER A 156 -7.74 0.40 5.13
C SER A 156 -7.66 1.75 5.82
N ALA A 157 -7.18 2.80 5.15
CA ALA A 157 -7.12 4.16 5.69
C ALA A 157 -8.51 4.71 6.05
N THR A 158 -9.59 4.19 5.44
CA THR A 158 -10.96 4.55 5.85
C THR A 158 -11.27 4.16 7.30
N LEU A 159 -10.66 3.08 7.79
CA LEU A 159 -10.83 2.60 9.15
C LEU A 159 -10.13 3.49 10.18
N ALA A 160 -9.18 4.32 9.75
CA ALA A 160 -8.47 5.25 10.62
C ALA A 160 -9.41 6.30 11.25
N ALA A 161 -10.57 6.54 10.64
CA ALA A 161 -11.63 7.37 11.21
C ALA A 161 -12.15 6.83 12.56
N PHE A 162 -12.18 5.50 12.76
CA PHE A 162 -12.60 4.90 14.04
C PHE A 162 -11.65 5.20 15.20
N ILE A 163 -10.41 5.59 14.90
CA ILE A 163 -9.40 5.97 15.91
C ILE A 163 -9.11 7.47 15.91
N GLY A 164 -10.00 8.27 15.29
CA GLY A 164 -9.91 9.72 15.28
C GLY A 164 -8.80 10.30 14.39
N ALA A 165 -8.22 9.50 13.48
CA ALA A 165 -7.16 9.98 12.58
C ALA A 165 -7.70 10.71 11.34
N GLY A 166 -9.03 10.78 11.18
CA GLY A 166 -9.70 11.53 10.12
C GLY A 166 -9.70 10.82 8.78
N GLY A 167 -9.58 11.60 7.70
CA GLY A 167 -9.63 11.09 6.33
C GLY A 167 -11.05 11.01 5.75
N LEU A 168 -11.16 10.51 4.52
CA LEU A 168 -12.45 10.31 3.84
C LEU A 168 -13.33 9.27 4.56
N GLY A 169 -12.72 8.40 5.37
CA GLY A 169 -13.42 7.47 6.25
C GLY A 169 -14.35 8.16 7.25
N SER A 170 -14.08 9.42 7.62
CA SER A 170 -14.94 10.19 8.53
C SER A 170 -16.36 10.36 7.99
N PHE A 171 -16.52 10.57 6.69
CA PHE A 171 -17.83 10.65 6.05
C PHE A 171 -18.54 9.29 6.01
N ILE A 172 -17.79 8.20 5.81
CA ILE A 172 -18.34 6.84 5.83
C ILE A 172 -18.91 6.52 7.22
N VAL A 173 -18.12 6.78 8.26
CA VAL A 173 -18.52 6.54 9.66
C VAL A 173 -19.69 7.44 10.05
N LEU A 174 -19.65 8.73 9.67
CA LEU A 174 -20.73 9.67 9.96
C LEU A 174 -22.03 9.29 9.24
N GLY A 175 -21.97 9.04 7.94
CA GLY A 175 -23.14 8.63 7.15
C GLY A 175 -23.74 7.31 7.65
N PHE A 176 -22.89 6.37 8.06
CA PHE A 176 -23.35 5.13 8.70
C PHE A 176 -24.07 5.42 10.03
N ALA A 177 -23.49 6.24 10.91
CA ALA A 177 -24.06 6.57 12.21
C ALA A 177 -25.40 7.34 12.09
N LEU A 178 -25.54 8.18 11.06
CA LEU A 178 -26.75 8.96 10.79
C LEU A 178 -27.77 8.21 9.94
N TYR A 179 -27.48 6.98 9.49
CA TYR A 179 -28.25 6.27 8.46
C TYR A 179 -28.46 7.10 7.18
N ASP A 180 -27.53 8.02 6.89
CA ASP A 180 -27.53 8.88 5.70
C ASP A 180 -26.58 8.31 4.65
N GLN A 181 -27.17 7.66 3.65
CA GLN A 181 -26.41 7.07 2.55
C GLN A 181 -25.70 8.12 1.70
N SER A 182 -26.24 9.33 1.58
CA SER A 182 -25.66 10.39 0.75
C SER A 182 -24.36 10.89 1.38
N ILE A 183 -24.32 11.09 2.71
CA ILE A 183 -23.08 11.40 3.43
C ILE A 183 -22.08 10.23 3.36
N LEU A 184 -22.55 8.98 3.52
CA LEU A 184 -21.68 7.80 3.42
C LEU A 184 -20.96 7.74 2.07
N LEU A 185 -21.69 8.01 0.98
CA LEU A 185 -21.15 7.98 -0.38
C LEU A 185 -20.16 9.13 -0.66
N VAL A 186 -20.24 10.26 0.06
CA VAL A 186 -19.23 11.33 -0.02
C VAL A 186 -17.84 10.83 0.36
N GLY A 187 -17.73 9.88 1.30
CA GLY A 187 -16.47 9.22 1.62
C GLY A 187 -16.17 8.02 0.70
N ALA A 188 -17.15 7.15 0.48
CA ALA A 188 -16.93 5.88 -0.21
C ALA A 188 -16.58 6.04 -1.70
N ILE A 189 -17.23 6.96 -2.42
CA ILE A 189 -17.00 7.14 -3.87
C ILE A 189 -15.57 7.65 -4.13
N PRO A 190 -15.09 8.74 -3.49
CA PRO A 190 -13.72 9.20 -3.70
C PRO A 190 -12.66 8.17 -3.30
N VAL A 191 -12.87 7.41 -2.22
CA VAL A 191 -11.95 6.30 -1.83
C VAL A 191 -11.89 5.24 -2.93
N ALA A 192 -13.03 4.83 -3.48
CA ALA A 192 -13.06 3.87 -4.58
C ALA A 192 -12.36 4.41 -5.83
N ILE A 193 -12.57 5.69 -6.17
CA ILE A 193 -11.88 6.36 -7.29
C ILE A 193 -10.37 6.37 -7.04
N LEU A 194 -9.91 6.76 -5.84
CA LEU A 194 -8.49 6.76 -5.49
C LEU A 194 -7.86 5.37 -5.65
N ALA A 195 -8.54 4.32 -5.17
CA ALA A 195 -8.07 2.94 -5.28
C ALA A 195 -7.97 2.50 -6.75
N LEU A 196 -9.00 2.76 -7.55
CA LEU A 196 -9.01 2.42 -8.98
C LEU A 196 -7.94 3.19 -9.77
N VAL A 197 -7.79 4.49 -9.51
CA VAL A 197 -6.76 5.31 -10.15
C VAL A 197 -5.37 4.78 -9.79
N ALA A 198 -5.13 4.44 -8.52
CA ALA A 198 -3.86 3.85 -8.10
C ALA A 198 -3.60 2.48 -8.77
N GLU A 199 -4.62 1.62 -8.82
CA GLU A 199 -4.53 0.30 -9.45
C GLU A 199 -4.20 0.39 -10.95
N VAL A 200 -4.92 1.24 -11.68
CA VAL A 200 -4.71 1.44 -13.12
C VAL A 200 -3.34 2.05 -13.39
N SER A 201 -2.95 3.07 -12.62
CA SER A 201 -1.66 3.75 -12.78
C SER A 201 -0.48 2.81 -12.53
N LEU A 202 -0.53 2.03 -11.45
CA LEU A 202 0.53 1.09 -11.12
C LEU A 202 0.54 -0.12 -12.06
N THR A 203 -0.61 -0.54 -12.58
CA THR A 203 -0.68 -1.59 -13.61
C THR A 203 -0.09 -1.10 -14.93
N ALA A 204 -0.33 0.14 -15.33
CA ALA A 204 0.31 0.73 -16.50
C ALA A 204 1.83 0.78 -16.32
N LEU A 205 2.32 1.24 -15.16
CA LEU A 205 3.74 1.25 -14.83
C LEU A 205 4.35 -0.16 -14.87
N GLN A 206 3.66 -1.16 -14.31
CA GLN A 206 4.07 -2.56 -14.33
C GLN A 206 4.28 -3.07 -15.77
N ARG A 207 3.33 -2.78 -16.68
CA ARG A 207 3.39 -3.22 -18.08
C ARG A 207 4.58 -2.60 -18.83
N LEU A 208 4.85 -1.31 -18.60
CA LEU A 208 5.98 -0.60 -19.20
C LEU A 208 7.33 -1.19 -18.76
N THR A 209 7.42 -1.67 -17.52
CA THR A 209 8.64 -2.33 -17.03
C THR A 209 8.79 -3.76 -17.55
N SER A 210 7.69 -4.50 -17.74
CA SER A 210 7.75 -5.87 -18.25
C SER A 210 8.17 -5.97 -19.73
N SER A 211 7.89 -4.96 -20.54
CA SER A 211 8.26 -4.97 -21.97
C SER A 211 9.76 -4.79 -22.22
N HIS A 212 10.54 -4.44 -21.20
CA HIS A 212 12.00 -4.35 -21.28
C HIS A 212 12.71 -5.64 -20.82
N SER A 213 11.97 -6.61 -20.29
CA SER A 213 12.51 -7.85 -19.69
C SER A 213 12.33 -9.10 -20.58
N ALA A 214 11.68 -8.96 -21.73
CA ALA A 214 11.41 -10.01 -22.72
C ALA A 214 12.14 -9.71 -24.04
#